data_AF-Q382I6-F1
#
_entry.id   AF-Q382I6-F1
#
_cell.length_a   1.000
_cell.length_b   1.000
_cell.length_c   1.000
_cell.angle_alpha   90.00
_cell.angle_beta   90.00
_cell.angle_gamma   90.00
#
_symmetry.space_group_name_H-M   'P 1'
#
loop_
_entity.id
_entity.type
_entity.pdbx_description
1 polymer ?
#
loop_
_entity_poly.entity_id
_entity_poly.type
_entity_poly.pdbx_seq_one_letter_code
_entity_poly.pdbx_strand_id
1 'polypeptide(L)'
;MNPSKVVQGTPNSVEWDPRNPPDTPFFTETTAVERSRIPTEYIRRMEEATRLYAMHREGRHALHTACQIASWTVATQCCWLCVGVWLTVRGYRHANPAHSFVSGMTSNKVFCRVFTPIPVLGLTMMGVTAAQLPRDVKVLITAREGRMEEENCMKSAFDQCMAALAEGRLAMGKEGILTA
;
A
#
# COMPACT_ATOMS: atom_id res chain seq x y z
N MET A 1 37.50 -10.07 25.80
CA MET A 1 37.28 -10.65 24.45
C MET A 1 36.32 -9.71 23.72
N ASN A 2 36.82 -9.15 22.61
CA ASN A 2 36.25 -8.17 21.67
C ASN A 2 35.84 -6.75 22.18
N PRO A 3 36.79 -5.80 22.16
CA PRO A 3 36.53 -4.36 22.25
C PRO A 3 36.56 -3.73 20.85
N SER A 4 35.50 -3.10 20.33
CA SER A 4 35.64 -2.13 19.23
C SER A 4 34.35 -1.39 18.86
N LYS A 5 34.52 -0.08 18.63
CA LYS A 5 33.60 0.93 18.06
C LYS A 5 32.72 1.72 19.04
N VAL A 6 33.40 2.42 19.96
CA VAL A 6 32.99 3.79 20.32
C VAL A 6 33.39 4.68 19.13
N VAL A 7 32.44 4.97 18.25
CA VAL A 7 32.64 5.95 17.18
C VAL A 7 32.46 7.34 17.79
N GLN A 8 33.57 7.96 18.17
CA GLN A 8 33.67 9.41 18.28
C GLN A 8 33.54 9.99 16.87
N GLY A 9 32.38 10.55 16.55
CA GLY A 9 32.11 11.30 15.32
C GLY A 9 31.44 12.63 15.67
N THR A 10 31.98 13.72 15.15
CA THR A 10 31.60 15.14 15.28
C THR A 10 30.11 15.45 15.59
N PRO A 11 29.80 16.40 16.50
CA PRO A 11 28.43 16.69 16.96
C PRO A 11 27.48 17.37 15.94
N ASN A 12 27.81 17.47 14.65
CA ASN A 12 27.14 18.40 13.72
C ASN A 12 26.63 17.81 12.38
N SER A 13 26.43 16.50 12.26
CA SER A 13 25.76 15.93 11.08
C SER A 13 24.79 14.82 11.47
N VAL A 14 23.56 15.20 11.81
CA VAL A 14 22.44 14.26 11.77
C VAL A 14 22.13 14.04 10.29
N GLU A 15 22.71 13.00 9.71
CA GLU A 15 22.31 12.49 8.40
C GLU A 15 20.89 11.94 8.53
N TRP A 16 19.91 12.71 8.05
CA TRP A 16 18.50 12.40 8.19
C TRP A 16 18.08 11.40 7.11
N ASP A 17 17.82 10.15 7.49
CA ASP A 17 17.38 9.09 6.58
C ASP A 17 15.86 9.18 6.33
N PRO A 18 15.41 9.44 5.09
CA PRO A 18 13.99 9.49 4.73
C PRO A 18 13.23 8.17 4.96
N ARG A 19 13.95 7.06 5.16
CA ARG A 19 13.37 5.73 5.39
C ARG A 19 13.17 5.41 6.87
N ASN A 20 13.79 6.16 7.76
CA ASN A 20 13.70 6.00 9.22
C ASN A 20 13.65 7.38 9.92
N PRO A 21 12.55 8.14 9.79
CA PRO A 21 12.38 9.34 10.59
C PRO A 21 12.29 8.95 12.09
N PRO A 22 12.86 9.76 13.00
CA PRO A 22 12.87 9.46 14.44
C PRO A 22 11.45 9.24 14.98
N ASP A 23 11.28 8.20 15.80
CA ASP A 23 9.98 7.64 16.23
C ASP A 23 9.18 8.49 17.24
N THR A 24 9.55 9.76 17.48
CA THR A 24 8.87 10.61 18.46
C THR A 24 8.69 12.04 17.93
N PRO A 25 7.46 12.58 17.84
CA PRO A 25 7.16 13.90 17.29
C PRO A 25 7.37 15.05 18.30
N PHE A 26 8.15 14.80 19.35
CA PHE A 26 8.49 15.81 20.34
C PHE A 26 10.00 15.97 20.34
N PHE A 27 10.47 17.20 20.18
CA PHE A 27 11.72 17.58 20.83
C PHE A 27 11.47 17.46 22.34
N THR A 28 11.58 16.24 22.89
CA THR A 28 11.61 16.04 24.36
C THR A 28 12.85 16.67 24.98
N GLU A 29 13.82 17.06 24.14
CA GLU A 29 14.94 17.91 24.51
C GLU A 29 14.65 19.37 24.13
N THR A 30 14.23 20.15 25.11
CA THR A 30 14.32 21.63 25.08
C THR A 30 15.72 22.10 24.68
N THR A 31 16.74 21.30 24.96
CA THR A 31 18.15 21.51 24.62
C THR A 31 18.47 21.37 23.12
N ALA A 32 17.64 20.67 22.33
CA ALA A 32 17.78 20.59 20.87
C ALA A 32 17.22 21.85 20.19
N VAL A 33 16.13 22.40 20.73
CA VAL A 33 15.52 23.66 20.28
C VAL A 33 16.39 24.86 20.65
N GLU A 34 17.05 24.84 21.81
CA GLU A 34 18.03 25.87 22.20
C GLU A 34 19.33 25.82 21.37
N ARG A 35 19.65 24.68 20.73
CA ARG A 35 20.80 24.57 19.82
C ARG A 35 20.50 25.01 18.38
N SER A 36 19.24 24.98 17.96
CA SER A 36 18.87 25.58 16.69
C SER A 36 18.63 27.08 16.87
N ARG A 37 19.59 27.92 16.46
CA ARG A 37 19.41 29.37 16.26
C ARG A 37 18.30 29.74 15.24
N ILE A 38 17.51 28.76 14.80
CA ILE A 38 16.50 28.92 13.75
C ILE A 38 15.33 29.70 14.34
N PRO A 39 14.86 30.78 13.69
CA PRO A 39 13.71 31.54 14.19
C PRO A 39 12.48 30.64 14.40
N THR A 40 11.74 30.90 15.48
CA THR A 40 10.62 30.05 15.94
C THR A 40 9.51 29.88 14.90
N GLU A 41 9.34 30.84 13.99
CA GLU A 41 8.37 30.77 12.89
C GLU A 41 8.66 29.58 11.96
N TYR A 42 9.93 29.33 11.62
CA TYR A 42 10.31 28.21 10.74
C TYR A 42 10.17 26.86 11.44
N ILE A 43 10.47 26.81 12.74
CA ILE A 43 10.26 25.62 13.56
C ILE A 43 8.78 25.24 13.54
N ARG A 44 7.87 26.22 13.71
CA ARG A 44 6.43 25.98 13.64
C ARG A 44 6.00 25.43 12.27
N ARG A 45 6.48 26.00 11.16
CA ARG A 45 6.18 25.48 9.81
C ARG A 45 6.70 24.06 9.61
N MET A 46 7.88 23.74 10.16
CA MET A 46 8.42 22.38 10.14
C MET A 46 7.57 21.40 10.96
N GLU A 47 7.09 21.81 12.13
CA GLU A 47 6.19 20.99 12.95
C GLU A 47 4.85 20.73 12.26
N GLU A 48 4.26 21.74 11.63
CA GLU A 48 3.02 21.61 10.85
C GLU A 48 3.22 20.65 9.66
N ALA A 49 4.32 20.79 8.91
CA ALA A 49 4.67 19.87 7.82
C ALA A 49 4.93 18.43 8.31
N THR A 50 5.58 18.29 9.47
CA THR A 50 5.84 16.97 10.08
C THR A 50 4.55 16.30 10.55
N ARG A 51 3.60 17.06 11.08
CA ARG A 51 2.27 16.56 11.44
C ARG A 51 1.49 16.09 10.21
N LEU A 52 1.52 16.86 9.12
CA LEU A 52 0.92 16.45 7.84
C LEU A 52 1.56 15.17 7.31
N TYR A 53 2.90 15.06 7.37
CA TYR A 53 3.61 13.85 6.97
C TYR A 53 3.19 12.63 7.80
N ALA A 54 3.07 12.79 9.13
CA ALA A 54 2.65 11.71 10.03
C ALA A 54 1.22 11.24 9.71
N MET A 55 0.30 12.17 9.45
CA MET A 55 -1.08 11.86 9.05
C MET A 55 -1.12 11.04 7.74
N HIS A 56 -0.38 11.46 6.71
CA HIS A 56 -0.32 10.73 5.44
C HIS A 56 0.40 9.37 5.58
N ARG A 57 1.38 9.26 6.50
CA ARG A 57 2.04 7.98 6.81
C ARG A 57 1.05 6.95 7.37
N GLU A 58 0.18 7.36 8.28
CA GLU A 58 -0.88 6.49 8.81
C GLU A 58 -1.85 6.04 7.70
N GLY A 59 -2.28 6.97 6.84
CA GLY A 59 -3.12 6.67 5.66
C GLY A 59 -2.46 5.67 4.71
N ARG A 60 -1.16 5.85 4.43
CA ARG A 60 -0.37 4.94 3.60
C ARG A 60 -0.30 3.54 4.18
N HIS A 61 -0.13 3.39 5.49
CA HIS A 61 -0.12 2.07 6.14
C HIS A 61 -1.48 1.36 6.01
N ALA A 62 -2.58 2.10 6.16
CA ALA A 62 -3.93 1.56 5.96
C ALA A 62 -4.13 1.07 4.51
N LEU A 63 -3.75 1.89 3.52
CA LEU A 63 -3.85 1.55 2.10
C LEU A 63 -2.93 0.40 1.69
N HIS A 64 -1.75 0.30 2.28
CA HIS A 64 -0.84 -0.82 2.06
C HIS A 64 -1.48 -2.14 2.49
N THR A 65 -2.05 -2.19 3.70
CA THR A 65 -2.77 -3.36 4.20
C THR A 65 -3.99 -3.68 3.33
N ALA A 66 -4.77 -2.67 2.92
CA ALA A 66 -5.89 -2.86 2.00
C ALA A 66 -5.46 -3.44 0.65
N CYS A 67 -4.34 -2.96 0.09
CA CYS A 67 -3.77 -3.48 -1.16
C CYS A 67 -3.30 -4.93 -1.01
N GLN A 68 -2.68 -5.29 0.13
CA GLN A 68 -2.29 -6.66 0.40
C GLN A 68 -3.52 -7.58 0.46
N ILE A 69 -4.55 -7.19 1.21
CA ILE A 69 -5.81 -7.95 1.30
C ILE A 69 -6.44 -8.10 -0.09
N ALA A 70 -6.60 -7.01 -0.84
CA ALA A 70 -7.17 -7.03 -2.18
C ALA A 70 -6.34 -7.87 -3.18
N SER A 71 -5.01 -7.88 -3.03
CA SER A 71 -4.16 -8.74 -3.87
C SER A 71 -4.36 -10.22 -3.56
N TRP A 72 -4.51 -10.57 -2.28
CA TRP A 72 -4.82 -11.93 -1.86
C TRP A 72 -6.19 -12.38 -2.33
N THR A 73 -7.23 -11.53 -2.25
CA THR A 73 -8.58 -11.88 -2.72
C THR A 73 -8.59 -12.16 -4.23
N VAL A 74 -7.94 -11.31 -5.03
CA VAL A 74 -7.82 -11.53 -6.48
C VAL A 74 -7.03 -12.81 -6.79
N ALA A 75 -5.93 -13.06 -6.08
CA ALA A 75 -5.15 -14.30 -6.24
C ALA A 75 -5.98 -15.55 -5.92
N THR A 76 -6.74 -15.52 -4.82
CA THR A 76 -7.65 -16.61 -4.43
C THR A 76 -8.76 -16.81 -5.47
N GLN A 77 -9.35 -15.74 -6.01
CA GLN A 77 -10.34 -15.84 -7.08
C GLN A 77 -9.77 -16.44 -8.36
N CYS A 78 -8.56 -16.04 -8.76
CA CYS A 78 -7.87 -16.66 -9.90
C CYS A 78 -7.62 -18.16 -9.66
N CYS A 79 -7.22 -18.55 -8.45
CA CYS A 79 -7.11 -19.96 -8.08
C CYS A 79 -8.45 -20.69 -8.20
N TRP A 80 -9.54 -20.07 -7.74
CA TRP A 80 -10.90 -20.61 -7.83
C TRP A 80 -11.37 -20.77 -9.29
N LEU A 81 -11.00 -19.85 -10.18
CA LEU A 81 -11.25 -19.98 -11.62
C LEU A 81 -10.52 -21.19 -12.19
N CYS A 82 -9.24 -21.39 -11.84
CA CYS A 82 -8.48 -22.57 -12.26
C CYS A 82 -9.15 -23.87 -11.78
N VAL A 83 -9.62 -23.90 -10.53
CA VAL A 83 -10.37 -25.05 -9.98
C VAL A 83 -11.68 -25.25 -10.73
N GLY A 84 -12.43 -24.19 -11.02
CA GLY A 84 -13.67 -24.26 -11.80
C GLY A 84 -13.45 -24.77 -13.22
N VAL A 85 -12.40 -24.31 -13.91
CA VAL A 85 -11.98 -24.82 -15.23
C VAL A 85 -11.61 -26.30 -15.13
N TRP A 86 -10.82 -26.67 -14.14
CA TRP A 86 -10.40 -28.06 -13.93
C TRP A 86 -11.59 -28.99 -13.67
N LEU A 87 -12.55 -28.57 -12.82
CA LEU A 87 -13.79 -29.30 -12.56
C LEU A 87 -14.66 -29.41 -13.82
N THR A 88 -14.74 -28.35 -14.62
CA THR A 88 -15.50 -28.35 -15.87
C THR A 88 -14.89 -29.32 -16.89
N VAL A 89 -13.57 -29.28 -17.08
CA VAL A 89 -12.86 -30.16 -18.03
C VAL A 89 -12.90 -31.62 -17.57
N ARG A 90 -12.59 -31.89 -16.30
CA ARG A 90 -12.61 -33.24 -15.73
C ARG A 90 -14.03 -33.80 -15.70
N GLY A 91 -14.98 -32.99 -15.29
CA GLY A 91 -16.40 -33.31 -15.29
C GLY A 91 -16.89 -33.66 -16.69
N TYR A 92 -16.58 -32.83 -17.69
CA TYR A 92 -16.95 -33.10 -19.08
C TYR A 92 -16.32 -34.38 -19.64
N ARG A 93 -15.05 -34.68 -19.32
CA ARG A 93 -14.36 -35.90 -19.76
C ARG A 93 -14.99 -37.19 -19.22
N HIS A 94 -15.53 -37.16 -18.00
CA HIS A 94 -16.17 -38.32 -17.36
C HIS A 94 -17.71 -38.24 -17.35
N ALA A 95 -18.28 -37.25 -18.05
CA ALA A 95 -19.71 -37.02 -18.06
C ALA A 95 -20.44 -38.10 -18.86
N ASN A 96 -21.28 -38.86 -18.16
CA ASN A 96 -22.28 -39.73 -18.78
C ASN A 96 -23.52 -38.89 -19.13
N PRO A 97 -23.90 -38.75 -20.42
CA PRO A 97 -25.01 -37.89 -20.83
C PRO A 97 -26.37 -38.35 -20.27
N ALA A 98 -26.48 -39.60 -19.80
CA ALA A 98 -27.67 -40.14 -19.14
C ALA A 98 -28.00 -39.44 -17.81
N HIS A 99 -27.02 -38.89 -17.10
CA HIS A 99 -27.21 -38.18 -15.82
C HIS A 99 -27.33 -36.66 -15.99
N SER A 100 -27.63 -36.19 -17.20
CA SER A 100 -27.74 -34.76 -17.49
C SER A 100 -29.08 -34.18 -17.07
N PHE A 101 -29.07 -32.96 -16.53
CA PHE A 101 -30.29 -32.20 -16.23
C PHE A 101 -31.12 -31.88 -17.48
N VAL A 102 -30.49 -31.80 -18.66
CA VAL A 102 -31.15 -31.46 -19.93
C VAL A 102 -31.43 -32.66 -20.82
N SER A 103 -31.22 -33.89 -20.32
CA SER A 103 -31.42 -35.12 -21.10
C SER A 103 -32.84 -35.26 -21.66
N GLY A 104 -33.86 -34.71 -20.98
CA GLY A 104 -35.24 -34.65 -21.46
C GLY A 104 -35.55 -33.51 -22.43
N MET A 105 -34.71 -32.47 -22.49
CA MET A 105 -34.93 -31.28 -23.33
C MET A 105 -34.13 -31.32 -24.63
N THR A 106 -33.01 -32.04 -24.68
CA THR A 106 -32.16 -32.12 -25.85
C THR A 106 -31.60 -33.52 -26.06
N SER A 107 -31.59 -33.97 -27.31
CA SER A 107 -30.90 -35.20 -27.73
C SER A 107 -29.40 -34.97 -27.99
N ASN A 108 -28.95 -33.71 -27.93
CA ASN A 108 -27.56 -33.38 -28.21
C ASN A 108 -26.64 -33.82 -27.06
N LYS A 109 -25.87 -34.89 -27.30
CA LYS A 109 -24.92 -35.47 -26.34
C LYS A 109 -23.90 -34.44 -25.80
N VAL A 110 -23.51 -33.44 -26.59
CA VAL A 110 -22.55 -32.41 -26.16
C VAL A 110 -23.17 -31.54 -25.08
N PHE A 111 -24.37 -31.01 -25.32
CA PHE A 111 -25.11 -30.24 -24.31
C PHE A 111 -25.40 -31.09 -23.08
N CYS A 112 -25.83 -32.35 -23.26
CA CYS A 112 -26.08 -33.23 -22.13
C CYS A 112 -24.83 -33.41 -21.25
N ARG A 113 -23.62 -33.55 -21.82
CA ARG A 113 -22.38 -33.68 -21.04
C ARG A 113 -22.04 -32.43 -20.24
N VAL A 114 -22.18 -31.25 -20.82
CA VAL A 114 -21.91 -29.97 -20.13
C VAL A 114 -22.87 -29.76 -18.96
N PHE A 115 -24.13 -30.16 -19.11
CA PHE A 115 -25.17 -30.04 -18.10
C PHE A 115 -25.22 -31.24 -17.12
N THR A 116 -24.11 -31.97 -16.96
CA THR A 116 -23.99 -32.94 -15.85
C THR A 116 -23.57 -32.22 -14.56
N PRO A 117 -23.88 -32.75 -13.36
CA PRO A 117 -23.71 -32.02 -12.10
C PRO A 117 -22.30 -31.47 -11.85
N ILE A 118 -21.25 -32.22 -12.22
CA ILE A 118 -19.85 -31.81 -12.00
C ILE A 118 -19.46 -30.63 -12.90
N PRO A 119 -19.60 -30.69 -14.24
CA PRO A 119 -19.29 -29.54 -15.08
C PRO A 119 -20.23 -28.36 -14.86
N VAL A 120 -21.51 -28.57 -14.51
CA VAL A 120 -22.40 -27.46 -14.10
C VAL A 120 -21.85 -26.76 -12.86
N LEU A 121 -21.39 -27.50 -11.85
CA LEU A 121 -20.78 -26.92 -10.65
C LEU A 121 -19.49 -26.14 -10.99
N GLY A 122 -18.66 -26.66 -11.88
CA GLY A 122 -17.49 -25.94 -12.38
C GLY A 122 -17.87 -24.63 -13.09
N LEU A 123 -18.89 -24.67 -13.96
CA LEU A 123 -19.39 -23.50 -14.68
C LEU A 123 -20.05 -22.48 -13.76
N THR A 124 -20.79 -22.89 -12.73
CA THR A 124 -21.39 -21.95 -11.77
C THR A 124 -20.32 -21.30 -10.91
N MET A 125 -19.33 -22.05 -10.42
CA MET A 125 -18.18 -21.49 -9.72
C MET A 125 -17.44 -20.48 -10.60
N MET A 126 -17.15 -20.84 -11.86
CA MET A 126 -16.51 -19.93 -12.81
C MET A 126 -17.35 -18.67 -13.07
N GLY A 127 -18.65 -18.82 -13.31
CA GLY A 127 -19.55 -17.72 -13.61
C GLY A 127 -19.68 -16.74 -12.45
N VAL A 128 -19.83 -17.25 -11.22
CA VAL A 128 -19.88 -16.42 -10.01
C VAL A 128 -18.55 -15.69 -9.80
N THR A 129 -17.41 -16.39 -9.90
CA THR A 129 -16.10 -15.76 -9.72
C THR A 129 -15.80 -14.75 -10.83
N ALA A 130 -16.15 -15.04 -12.09
CA ALA A 130 -15.97 -14.12 -13.21
C ALA A 130 -16.84 -12.85 -13.08
N ALA A 131 -18.03 -12.95 -12.48
CA ALA A 131 -18.87 -11.80 -12.19
C ALA A 131 -18.29 -10.93 -11.05
N GLN A 132 -17.58 -11.53 -10.09
CA GLN A 132 -16.99 -10.84 -8.95
C GLN A 132 -15.62 -10.21 -9.26
N LEU A 133 -14.82 -10.86 -10.10
CA LEU A 133 -13.44 -10.48 -10.40
C LEU A 133 -13.26 -9.00 -10.84
N PRO A 134 -14.11 -8.42 -11.70
CA PRO A 134 -13.96 -7.01 -12.11
C PRO A 134 -14.12 -6.04 -10.93
N ARG A 135 -15.00 -6.36 -9.98
CA ARG A 135 -15.20 -5.54 -8.78
C ARG A 135 -13.97 -5.58 -7.89
N ASP A 136 -13.38 -6.75 -7.70
CA ASP A 136 -12.23 -6.93 -6.82
C ASP A 136 -10.96 -6.34 -7.43
N VAL A 137 -10.79 -6.47 -8.75
CA VAL A 137 -9.72 -5.78 -9.50
C VAL A 137 -9.89 -4.27 -9.40
N LYS A 138 -11.12 -3.74 -9.49
CA LYS A 138 -11.38 -2.30 -9.31
C LYS A 138 -10.94 -1.83 -7.91
N VAL A 139 -11.27 -2.58 -6.86
CA VAL A 139 -10.83 -2.27 -5.49
C VAL A 139 -9.30 -2.25 -5.39
N LEU A 140 -8.63 -3.25 -5.97
CA LEU A 140 -7.17 -3.31 -6.00
C LEU A 140 -6.54 -2.11 -6.72
N ILE A 141 -7.10 -1.70 -7.86
CA ILE A 141 -6.62 -0.53 -8.61
C ILE A 141 -6.82 0.74 -7.78
N THR A 142 -8.02 0.95 -7.22
CA THR A 142 -8.29 2.13 -6.39
C THR A 142 -7.39 2.22 -5.16
N ALA A 143 -7.07 1.08 -4.52
CA ALA A 143 -6.14 1.04 -3.39
C ALA A 143 -4.70 1.39 -3.81
N ARG A 144 -4.28 0.98 -5.01
CA ARG A 144 -2.96 1.34 -5.57
C ARG A 144 -2.88 2.82 -5.94
N GLU A 145 -3.91 3.35 -6.58
CA GLU A 145 -4.02 4.78 -6.92
C GLU A 145 -3.99 5.63 -5.65
N GLY A 146 -4.81 5.29 -4.65
CA GLY A 146 -4.80 5.99 -3.36
C GLY A 146 -3.43 5.92 -2.68
N ARG A 147 -2.73 4.78 -2.75
CA ARG A 147 -1.38 4.67 -2.17
C ARG A 147 -0.39 5.60 -2.87
N MET A 148 -0.45 5.72 -4.20
CA MET A 148 0.42 6.63 -4.94
C MET A 148 0.12 8.09 -4.59
N GLU A 149 -1.16 8.43 -4.42
CA GLU A 149 -1.59 9.77 -4.01
C GLU A 149 -1.06 10.12 -2.61
N GLU A 150 -1.23 9.23 -1.64
CA GLU A 150 -0.67 9.41 -0.29
C GLU A 150 0.87 9.54 -0.33
N GLU A 151 1.55 8.75 -1.15
CA GLU A 151 3.01 8.87 -1.34
C GLU A 151 3.42 10.23 -1.93
N ASN A 152 2.60 10.83 -2.80
CA ASN A 152 2.82 12.17 -3.33
C ASN A 152 2.55 13.26 -2.29
N CYS A 153 1.49 13.11 -1.48
CA CYS A 153 1.21 14.01 -0.36
C CYS A 153 2.34 13.98 0.68
N MET A 154 2.87 12.79 1.01
CA MET A 154 4.03 12.65 1.90
C MET A 154 5.27 13.36 1.34
N LYS A 155 5.54 13.25 0.03
CA LYS A 155 6.64 13.98 -0.61
C LYS A 155 6.44 15.48 -0.53
N SER A 156 5.24 15.98 -0.81
CA SER A 156 4.93 17.40 -0.72
C SER A 156 5.11 17.94 0.70
N ALA A 157 4.63 17.21 1.72
CA ALA A 157 4.85 17.58 3.11
C ALA A 157 6.34 17.58 3.49
N PHE A 158 7.11 16.63 2.96
CA PHE A 158 8.56 16.58 3.14
C PHE A 158 9.27 17.76 2.46
N ASP A 159 8.90 18.09 1.23
CA ASP A 159 9.45 19.24 0.49
C ASP A 159 9.15 20.56 1.21
N GLN A 160 7.95 20.71 1.80
CA GLN A 160 7.60 21.85 2.64
C GLN A 160 8.48 21.94 3.90
N CYS A 161 8.75 20.80 4.56
CA CYS A 161 9.65 20.75 5.71
C CYS A 161 11.09 21.16 5.33
N MET A 162 11.60 20.65 4.19
CA MET A 162 12.92 20.99 3.68
C MET A 162 13.02 22.46 3.24
N ALA A 163 11.98 23.01 2.62
CA ALA A 163 11.91 24.42 2.26
C ALA A 163 11.92 25.31 3.51
N ALA A 164 11.11 25.01 4.54
CA ALA A 164 11.09 25.74 5.80
C ALA A 164 12.44 25.68 6.52
N LEU A 165 13.12 24.54 6.49
CA LEU A 165 14.46 24.36 7.07
C LEU A 165 15.52 25.18 6.29
N ALA A 166 15.45 25.20 4.96
CA ALA A 166 16.35 25.99 4.12
C ALA A 166 16.14 27.50 4.34
N GLU A 167 14.90 27.96 4.38
CA GLU A 167 14.55 29.36 4.68
C GLU A 167 15.02 29.76 6.09
N GLY A 168 14.79 28.89 7.09
CA GLY A 168 15.24 29.10 8.46
C GLY A 168 16.76 29.22 8.57
N ARG A 169 17.52 28.41 7.83
CA ARG A 169 18.99 28.53 7.74
C ARG A 169 19.46 29.83 7.10
N LEU A 170 18.78 30.30 6.05
CA LEU A 170 19.09 31.57 5.41
C LEU A 170 18.76 32.76 6.31
N ALA A 171 17.68 32.69 7.08
CA ALA A 171 17.32 33.71 8.06
C ALA A 171 18.37 33.81 9.19
N MET A 172 18.85 32.67 9.70
CA MET A 172 19.97 32.65 10.66
C MET A 172 21.22 33.33 10.12
N GLY A 173 21.54 33.14 8.83
CA GLY A 173 22.67 33.79 8.18
C GLY A 173 22.52 35.30 8.11
N LYS A 174 21.31 35.80 7.83
CA LYS A 174 21.01 37.25 7.78
C LYS A 174 21.06 37.89 9.16
N GLU A 175 20.49 37.25 10.18
CA GLU A 175 20.54 37.76 11.56
C GLU A 175 21.96 37.71 12.12
N GLY A 176 22.72 36.65 11.83
CA GLY A 176 24.13 36.54 12.21
C GLY A 176 25.01 37.63 11.59
N ILE A 177 24.71 38.08 10.36
CA ILE A 177 25.40 39.20 9.70
C ILE A 177 24.99 40.56 10.28
N LEU A 178 23.77 40.69 10.80
CA LEU A 178 23.30 41.94 11.43
C LEU A 178 23.75 42.09 12.89
N THR A 179 24.21 41.01 13.53
CA THR A 179 24.69 41.00 14.92
C THR A 179 26.21 40.89 15.09
N ALA A 180 26.98 40.86 14.00
CA ALA A 180 28.45 40.84 13.98
C ALA A 180 29.00 42.14 13.40
#